data_AF-A0A976E842-F1
#
_entry.id   AF-A0A976E842-F1
#
_cell.length_a   1.000
_cell.length_b   1.000
_cell.length_c   1.000
_cell.angle_alpha   90.00
_cell.angle_beta   90.00
_cell.angle_gamma   90.00
#
_symmetry.space_group_name_H-M   'P 1'
#
loop_
_entity.id
_entity.type
_entity.pdbx_description
1 polymer ?
#
loop_
_entity_poly.entity_id
_entity_poly.type
_entity_poly.pdbx_seq_one_letter_code
_entity_poly.pdbx_strand_id
1 'polypeptide(L)'
;MRPILIALGLTLALPAAAAPCGGDFGAFLQAMEAEAIAAGTPPEAAAEFFSGARQDPAVLKADRNQGVFRKTFLDFSQSLISKGRLNTARAKSAELDRIFARAEAEYGVSRGVLLAFWAFETDFGQVQGDFNTRNALLTLAHD
;
A
#
# COMPACT_ATOMS: atom_id res chain seq x y z
N MET A 1 -60.23 8.90 18.55
CA MET A 1 -58.82 9.33 18.36
C MET A 1 -57.96 8.07 18.46
N ARG A 2 -57.23 7.70 17.40
CA ARG A 2 -56.49 6.41 17.30
C ARG A 2 -55.12 6.55 17.98
N PRO A 3 -54.73 5.66 18.91
CA PRO A 3 -53.39 5.68 19.48
C PRO A 3 -52.39 5.12 18.46
N ILE A 4 -51.36 5.91 18.16
CA ILE A 4 -50.23 5.49 17.32
C ILE A 4 -49.23 4.79 18.26
N LEU A 5 -49.06 3.48 18.10
CA LEU A 5 -48.00 2.70 18.74
C LEU A 5 -46.69 2.93 17.99
N ILE A 6 -45.75 3.65 18.61
CA ILE A 6 -44.38 3.80 18.11
C ILE A 6 -43.63 2.51 18.50
N ALA A 7 -43.36 1.66 17.51
CA ALA A 7 -42.49 0.49 17.68
C ALA A 7 -41.02 0.96 17.66
N LEU A 8 -40.38 0.97 18.82
CA LEU A 8 -38.96 1.23 18.97
C LEU A 8 -38.19 -0.01 18.50
N GLY A 9 -37.72 0.00 17.25
CA GLY A 9 -36.89 -1.06 16.68
C GLY A 9 -35.50 -1.05 17.31
N LEU A 10 -35.25 -1.97 18.24
CA LEU A 10 -33.94 -2.21 18.82
C LEU A 10 -33.08 -2.97 17.79
N THR A 11 -32.27 -2.26 17.01
CA THR A 11 -31.23 -2.89 16.19
C THR A 11 -30.14 -3.45 17.10
N LEU A 12 -30.15 -4.78 17.31
CA LEU A 12 -29.00 -5.46 17.91
C LEU A 12 -27.81 -5.36 16.94
N ALA A 13 -26.81 -4.56 17.31
CA ALA A 13 -25.50 -4.63 16.68
C ALA A 13 -24.85 -5.95 17.11
N LEU A 14 -24.72 -6.90 16.18
CA LEU A 14 -23.92 -8.10 16.40
C LEU A 14 -22.45 -7.67 16.54
N PRO A 15 -21.72 -8.18 17.55
CA PRO A 15 -20.30 -7.90 17.67
C PRO A 15 -19.59 -8.51 16.45
N ALA A 16 -18.83 -7.70 15.72
CA ALA A 16 -17.92 -8.20 14.71
C ALA A 16 -16.83 -9.02 15.44
N ALA A 17 -16.77 -10.31 15.16
CA ALA A 17 -15.65 -11.12 15.62
C ALA A 17 -14.39 -10.61 14.94
N ALA A 18 -13.39 -10.18 15.72
CA ALA A 18 -12.08 -9.87 15.16
C ALA A 18 -11.51 -11.15 14.55
N ALA A 19 -11.04 -11.07 13.31
CA ALA A 19 -10.28 -12.17 12.73
C ALA A 19 -9.04 -12.40 13.62
N PRO A 20 -8.77 -13.64 14.06
CA PRO A 20 -7.54 -13.92 14.78
C PRO A 20 -6.35 -13.63 13.84
N CYS A 21 -5.46 -12.73 14.25
CA CYS A 21 -4.17 -12.54 13.59
C CYS A 21 -3.23 -13.69 13.96
N GLY A 22 -2.38 -14.10 13.02
CA GLY A 22 -1.41 -15.17 13.16
C GLY A 22 -2.01 -16.57 13.02
N GLY A 23 -1.28 -17.56 13.54
CA GLY A 23 -1.62 -18.99 13.41
C GLY A 23 -0.75 -19.70 12.37
N ASP A 24 -1.31 -20.73 11.75
CA ASP A 24 -0.61 -21.48 10.70
C ASP A 24 -0.72 -20.74 9.37
N PHE A 25 0.42 -20.33 8.82
CA PHE A 25 0.48 -19.58 7.57
C PHE A 25 -0.10 -20.37 6.39
N GLY A 26 0.07 -21.69 6.35
CA GLY A 26 -0.48 -22.54 5.29
C GLY A 26 -2.01 -22.55 5.29
N ALA A 27 -2.62 -22.68 6.46
CA ALA A 27 -4.07 -22.58 6.64
C ALA A 27 -4.59 -21.19 6.26
N PHE A 28 -3.86 -20.13 6.59
CA PHE A 28 -4.19 -18.77 6.13
C PHE A 28 -4.17 -18.66 4.61
N LEU A 29 -3.13 -19.16 3.93
CA LEU A 29 -3.08 -19.14 2.46
C LEU A 29 -4.26 -19.88 1.83
N GLN A 30 -4.62 -21.04 2.37
CA GLN A 30 -5.79 -21.80 1.89
C GLN A 30 -7.10 -21.04 2.09
N ALA A 31 -7.27 -20.36 3.23
CA ALA A 31 -8.43 -19.54 3.50
C ALA A 31 -8.53 -18.34 2.53
N MET A 32 -7.41 -17.66 2.27
CA MET A 32 -7.33 -16.55 1.32
C MET A 32 -7.57 -17.00 -0.13
N GLU A 33 -7.07 -18.18 -0.51
CA GLU A 33 -7.35 -18.77 -1.83
C GLU A 33 -8.84 -19.05 -2.01
N ALA A 34 -9.48 -19.65 -1.00
CA ALA A 34 -10.91 -19.90 -1.00
C ALA A 34 -11.73 -18.60 -1.06
N GLU A 35 -11.31 -17.56 -0.33
CA GLU A 35 -11.94 -16.24 -0.38
C GLU A 35 -11.81 -15.58 -1.76
N ALA A 36 -10.62 -15.64 -2.37
CA ALA A 36 -10.40 -15.11 -3.72
C ALA A 36 -11.29 -15.81 -4.76
N ILE A 37 -11.45 -17.13 -4.66
CA ILE A 37 -12.35 -17.91 -5.52
C ILE A 37 -13.82 -17.51 -5.28
N ALA A 38 -14.23 -17.37 -4.02
CA ALA A 38 -15.58 -16.93 -3.67
C ALA A 38 -15.88 -15.50 -4.18
N ALA A 39 -14.85 -14.65 -4.27
CA ALA A 39 -14.93 -13.31 -4.86
C ALA A 39 -14.92 -13.31 -6.41
N GLY A 40 -14.85 -14.48 -7.05
CA GLY A 40 -14.95 -14.63 -8.51
C GLY A 40 -13.61 -14.80 -9.24
N THR A 41 -12.50 -14.99 -8.53
CA THR A 41 -11.21 -15.33 -9.16
C THR A 41 -11.27 -16.76 -9.70
N PRO A 42 -10.83 -17.03 -10.95
CA PRO A 42 -10.76 -18.40 -11.46
C PRO A 42 -9.87 -19.28 -10.56
N PRO A 43 -10.28 -20.52 -10.22
CA PRO A 43 -9.55 -21.39 -9.31
C PRO A 43 -8.08 -21.61 -9.70
N GLU A 44 -7.81 -21.76 -10.98
CA GLU A 44 -6.46 -21.94 -11.51
C GLU A 44 -5.56 -20.71 -11.29
N ALA A 45 -6.13 -19.50 -11.46
CA ALA A 45 -5.41 -18.25 -11.26
C ALA A 45 -5.15 -17.99 -9.76
N ALA A 46 -6.11 -18.34 -8.90
CA ALA A 46 -5.94 -18.28 -7.46
C ALA A 46 -4.83 -19.24 -7.02
N ALA A 47 -4.90 -20.52 -7.42
CA ALA A 47 -3.88 -21.51 -7.10
C ALA A 47 -2.49 -21.09 -7.60
N GLU A 48 -2.37 -20.53 -8.81
CA GLU A 48 -1.10 -20.00 -9.33
C GLU A 48 -0.57 -18.84 -8.48
N PHE A 49 -1.43 -17.89 -8.11
CA PHE A 49 -1.04 -16.74 -7.28
C PHE A 49 -0.49 -17.19 -5.93
N PHE A 50 -1.16 -18.11 -5.23
CA PHE A 50 -0.74 -18.58 -3.90
C PHE A 50 0.39 -19.62 -3.95
N SER A 51 0.65 -20.23 -5.11
CA SER A 51 1.73 -21.21 -5.28
C SER A 51 3.11 -20.64 -4.93
N GLY A 52 3.80 -21.33 -4.02
CA GLY A 52 5.13 -20.93 -3.54
C GLY A 52 5.15 -19.62 -2.75
N ALA A 53 3.99 -19.12 -2.31
CA ALA A 53 3.93 -18.01 -1.35
C ALA A 53 4.58 -18.44 -0.03
N ARG A 54 5.30 -17.50 0.59
CA ARG A 54 6.01 -17.74 1.84
C ARG A 54 5.95 -16.51 2.72
N GLN A 55 5.94 -16.73 4.03
CA GLN A 55 6.10 -15.65 5.00
C GLN A 55 7.54 -15.11 4.92
N ASP A 56 7.69 -13.80 4.99
CA ASP A 56 8.98 -13.12 4.88
C ASP A 56 9.36 -12.40 6.19
N PRO A 57 10.29 -12.95 6.99
CA PRO A 57 10.72 -12.31 8.23
C PRO A 57 11.34 -10.92 8.06
N ALA A 58 11.91 -10.62 6.89
CA ALA A 58 12.47 -9.31 6.63
C ALA A 58 11.36 -8.24 6.48
N VAL A 59 10.18 -8.62 5.98
CA VAL A 59 9.00 -7.75 5.92
C VAL A 59 8.52 -7.41 7.33
N LEU A 60 8.37 -8.39 8.22
CA LEU A 60 7.96 -8.15 9.61
C LEU A 60 8.96 -7.28 10.36
N LYS A 61 10.25 -7.50 10.12
CA LYS A 61 11.31 -6.66 10.70
C LYS A 61 11.22 -5.23 10.19
N ALA A 62 10.95 -5.03 8.90
CA ALA A 62 10.82 -3.70 8.31
C ALA A 62 9.59 -2.97 8.84
N ASP A 63 8.44 -3.64 8.91
CA ASP A 63 7.17 -3.10 9.44
C ASP A 63 7.34 -2.56 10.88
N ARG A 64 7.96 -3.36 11.74
CA ARG A 64 8.22 -3.01 13.14
C ARG A 64 9.30 -1.94 13.31
N ASN A 65 10.09 -1.66 12.28
CA ASN A 65 11.24 -0.75 12.34
C ASN A 65 10.93 0.60 11.68
N GLN A 66 10.24 1.49 12.40
CA GLN A 66 9.88 2.82 11.91
C GLN A 66 10.90 3.91 12.29
N GLY A 67 12.18 3.66 12.03
CA GLY A 67 13.29 4.54 12.46
C GLY A 67 13.28 5.96 11.89
N VAL A 68 12.58 6.21 10.77
CA VAL A 68 12.47 7.53 10.15
C VAL A 68 11.80 8.56 11.06
N PHE A 69 10.82 8.13 11.89
CA PHE A 69 10.13 9.03 12.83
C PHE A 69 11.01 9.53 13.98
N ARG A 70 12.23 9.01 14.10
CA ARG A 70 13.20 9.42 15.13
C ARG A 70 14.16 10.49 14.62
N LYS A 71 14.12 10.85 13.33
CA LYS A 71 14.98 11.88 12.74
C LYS A 71 14.48 13.29 13.09
N THR A 72 15.41 14.24 13.22
CA THR A 72 15.03 15.65 13.24
C THR A 72 14.52 16.09 11.87
N PHE A 73 13.79 17.21 11.81
CA PHE A 73 13.35 17.78 10.54
C PHE A 73 14.54 18.11 9.61
N LEU A 74 15.64 18.63 10.15
CA LEU A 74 16.83 18.97 9.36
C LEU A 74 17.46 17.71 8.75
N ASP A 75 17.65 16.66 9.54
CA ASP A 75 18.23 15.40 9.05
C ASP A 75 17.31 14.75 7.99
N PHE A 76 16.01 14.75 8.24
CA PHE A 76 15.02 14.21 7.32
C PHE A 76 15.03 14.97 5.98
N SER A 77 14.87 16.29 6.02
CA SER A 77 14.78 17.12 4.81
C SER A 77 16.06 17.11 3.97
N GLN A 78 17.23 17.11 4.61
CA GLN A 78 18.52 17.00 3.91
C GLN A 78 18.70 15.64 3.24
N SER A 79 18.22 14.56 3.87
CA SER A 79 18.27 13.23 3.24
C SER A 79 17.37 13.11 2.01
N LEU A 80 16.30 13.92 1.95
CA LEU A 80 15.37 13.92 0.82
C LEU A 80 15.79 14.84 -0.33
N ILE A 81 16.29 16.03 -0.02
CA ILE A 81 16.56 17.10 -1.00
C ILE A 81 18.05 17.13 -1.39
N SER A 82 18.53 16.04 -1.97
CA SER A 82 19.94 15.94 -2.39
C SER A 82 20.20 16.69 -3.70
N LYS A 83 21.46 17.15 -3.90
CA LYS A 83 21.89 17.77 -5.17
C LYS A 83 21.68 16.82 -6.36
N GLY A 84 21.89 15.51 -6.16
CA GLY A 84 21.67 14.48 -7.18
C GLY A 84 20.22 14.47 -7.65
N ARG A 85 19.27 14.39 -6.70
CA ARG A 85 17.83 14.45 -7.01
C ARG A 85 17.42 15.72 -7.72
N LEU A 86 17.94 16.87 -7.31
CA LEU A 86 17.66 18.15 -7.98
C LEU A 86 18.16 18.16 -9.43
N ASN A 87 19.32 17.58 -9.70
CA ASN A 87 19.85 17.49 -11.07
C ASN A 87 19.03 16.53 -11.93
N THR A 88 18.70 15.34 -11.40
CA THR A 88 17.84 14.37 -12.09
C THR A 88 16.44 14.94 -12.33
N ALA A 89 15.87 15.66 -11.36
CA ALA A 89 14.58 16.33 -11.51
C ALA A 89 14.57 17.32 -12.67
N ARG A 90 15.61 18.15 -12.81
CA ARG A 90 15.73 19.09 -13.94
C ARG A 90 15.84 18.38 -15.28
N ALA A 91 16.64 17.31 -15.35
CA ALA A 91 16.76 16.51 -16.56
C ALA A 91 15.42 15.85 -16.94
N LYS A 92 14.76 15.18 -15.99
CA LYS A 92 13.45 14.54 -16.19
C LYS A 92 12.34 15.54 -16.49
N SER A 93 12.36 16.71 -15.87
CA SER A 93 11.46 17.82 -16.19
C SER A 93 11.55 18.24 -17.66
N ALA A 94 12.76 18.33 -18.21
CA ALA A 94 12.98 18.73 -19.59
C ALA A 94 12.63 17.60 -20.57
N GLU A 95 13.04 16.36 -20.24
CA GLU A 95 12.75 15.15 -21.02
C GLU A 95 11.25 14.93 -21.20
N LEU A 96 10.47 15.11 -20.13
CA LEU A 96 9.03 14.81 -20.08
C LEU A 96 8.16 16.07 -20.08
N ASP A 97 8.66 17.19 -20.61
CA ASP A 97 8.01 18.51 -20.55
C ASP A 97 6.54 18.48 -21.00
N ARG A 98 6.26 17.82 -22.14
CA ARG A 98 4.90 17.67 -22.67
C ARG A 98 3.98 16.87 -21.75
N ILE A 99 4.50 15.85 -21.07
CA ILE A 99 3.71 15.02 -20.14
C ILE A 99 3.34 15.85 -18.93
N PHE A 100 4.30 16.61 -18.37
CA PHE A 100 4.02 17.48 -17.24
C PHE A 100 3.06 18.62 -17.59
N ALA A 101 3.21 19.26 -18.76
CA ALA A 101 2.28 20.29 -19.21
C ALA A 101 0.86 19.74 -19.36
N ARG A 102 0.72 18.53 -19.92
CA ARG A 102 -0.57 17.84 -20.02
C ARG A 102 -1.14 17.49 -18.65
N ALA A 103 -0.33 16.93 -17.75
CA ALA A 103 -0.78 16.55 -16.41
C ALA A 103 -1.23 17.77 -15.60
N GLU A 104 -0.55 18.90 -15.74
CA GLU A 104 -0.95 20.15 -15.11
C GLU A 104 -2.26 20.69 -15.69
N ALA A 105 -2.46 20.62 -17.01
CA ALA A 105 -3.71 21.04 -17.64
C ALA A 105 -4.91 20.13 -17.31
N GLU A 106 -4.69 18.82 -17.23
CA GLU A 106 -5.77 17.84 -16.98
C GLU A 106 -6.11 17.71 -15.49
N TYR A 107 -5.10 17.71 -14.61
CA TYR A 107 -5.27 17.40 -13.19
C TYR A 107 -5.02 18.59 -12.26
N GLY A 108 -4.50 19.71 -12.77
CA GLY A 108 -4.19 20.90 -11.95
C GLY A 108 -3.00 20.70 -11.00
N VAL A 109 -2.23 19.62 -11.16
CA VAL A 109 -1.08 19.32 -10.30
C VAL A 109 0.19 19.88 -10.94
N SER A 110 0.87 20.77 -10.22
CA SER A 110 2.10 21.37 -10.72
C SER A 110 3.19 20.33 -10.97
N ARG A 111 3.99 20.58 -12.01
CA ARG A 111 5.17 19.78 -12.36
C ARG A 111 6.11 19.52 -11.18
N GLY A 112 6.38 20.55 -10.37
CA GLY A 112 7.31 20.46 -9.25
C GLY A 112 6.85 19.45 -8.19
N VAL A 113 5.55 19.39 -7.92
CA VAL A 113 4.96 18.43 -6.99
C VAL A 113 5.13 16.99 -7.50
N LEU A 114 4.81 16.75 -8.77
CA LEU A 114 4.95 15.41 -9.38
C LEU A 114 6.41 14.93 -9.37
N LEU A 115 7.36 15.81 -9.69
CA LEU A 115 8.79 15.49 -9.62
C LEU A 115 9.26 15.19 -8.20
N ALA A 116 8.76 15.92 -7.19
CA ALA A 116 9.10 15.69 -5.80
C ALA A 116 8.64 14.32 -5.31
N PHE A 117 7.38 13.94 -5.58
CA PHE A 117 6.88 12.61 -5.26
C PHE A 117 7.69 11.52 -5.96
N TRP A 118 7.94 11.65 -7.25
CA TRP A 118 8.70 10.64 -7.98
C TRP A 118 10.13 10.46 -7.44
N ALA A 119 10.78 11.56 -7.05
CA ALA A 119 12.08 11.53 -6.39
C ALA A 119 12.04 10.83 -5.03
N PHE A 120 11.02 11.11 -4.21
CA PHE A 120 10.93 10.61 -2.85
C PHE A 120 10.54 9.13 -2.79
N GLU A 121 9.65 8.69 -3.68
CA GLU A 121 9.16 7.32 -3.68
C GLU A 121 10.18 6.34 -4.27
N THR A 122 10.86 6.70 -5.38
CA THR A 122 11.67 5.72 -6.13
C THR A 122 12.98 6.27 -6.69
N ASP A 123 13.37 7.48 -6.30
CA ASP A 123 14.53 8.17 -6.88
C ASP A 123 14.47 8.20 -8.41
N PHE A 124 13.30 8.57 -8.95
CA PHE A 124 13.02 8.55 -10.39
C PHE A 124 13.07 7.14 -11.02
N GLY A 125 12.65 6.13 -10.27
CA GLY A 125 12.61 4.73 -10.70
C GLY A 125 13.92 3.95 -10.52
N GLN A 126 14.96 4.55 -9.93
CA GLN A 126 16.24 3.88 -9.67
C GLN A 126 16.15 2.91 -8.48
N VAL A 127 15.25 3.16 -7.52
CA VAL A 127 15.06 2.33 -6.33
C VAL A 127 13.58 1.98 -6.22
N GLN A 128 13.21 0.74 -6.55
CA GLN A 128 11.80 0.30 -6.51
C GLN A 128 11.46 -0.59 -5.30
N GLY A 129 12.47 -0.94 -4.50
CA GLY A 129 12.36 -1.90 -3.42
C GLY A 129 12.61 -3.34 -3.89
N ASP A 130 13.03 -4.18 -2.94
CA ASP A 130 13.51 -5.55 -3.23
C ASP A 130 12.61 -6.64 -2.63
N PHE A 131 11.49 -6.25 -2.01
CA PHE A 131 10.52 -7.21 -1.48
C PHE A 131 9.66 -7.77 -2.61
N ASN A 132 9.39 -9.08 -2.55
CA ASN A 132 8.35 -9.67 -3.37
C ASN A 132 6.98 -9.19 -2.87
N THR A 133 6.28 -8.37 -3.66
CA THR A 133 5.01 -7.73 -3.28
C THR A 133 3.98 -8.72 -2.76
N ARG A 134 3.82 -9.89 -3.42
CA ARG A 134 2.90 -10.94 -2.98
C ARG A 134 3.25 -11.42 -1.57
N ASN A 135 4.50 -11.85 -1.35
CA ASN A 135 4.90 -12.37 -0.06
C ASN A 135 4.83 -11.29 1.03
N ALA A 136 5.14 -10.03 0.71
CA ALA A 136 5.04 -8.93 1.65
C ALA A 136 3.59 -8.70 2.11
N LEU A 137 2.64 -8.62 1.17
CA LEU A 137 1.22 -8.45 1.50
C LEU A 137 0.68 -9.64 2.29
N LEU A 138 0.98 -10.88 1.89
CA LEU A 138 0.54 -12.07 2.61
C LEU A 138 1.15 -12.17 4.02
N THR A 139 2.40 -11.75 4.17
CA THR A 139 3.07 -11.71 5.47
C THR A 139 2.40 -10.71 6.42
N LEU A 140 2.13 -9.49 5.94
CA LEU A 140 1.52 -8.43 6.75
C LEU A 140 0.03 -8.65 7.01
N ALA A 141 -0.68 -9.31 6.09
CA ALA A 141 -2.08 -9.67 6.30
C ALA A 141 -2.25 -10.82 7.29
N HIS A 142 -1.21 -11.65 7.47
CA HIS A 142 -1.22 -12.76 8.42
C HIS A 142 -0.75 -12.37 9.83
N ASP A 143 0.29 -11.53 9.97
CA ASP A 143 0.84 -11.12 11.29
C ASP A 143 -0.12 -10.23 12.09
#